data_AF-A0A0F3REK7-F1
#
_entry.id   AF-A0A0F3REK7-F1
#
_cell.length_a   1.000
_cell.length_b   1.000
_cell.length_c   1.000
_cell.angle_alpha   90.00
_cell.angle_beta   90.00
_cell.angle_gamma   90.00
#
_symmetry.space_group_name_H-M   'P 1'
#
loop_
_entity.id
_entity.type
_entity.pdbx_description
1 polymer ?
#
loop_
_entity_poly.entity_id
_entity_poly.type
_entity_poly.pdbx_seq_one_letter_code
_entity_poly.pdbx_strand_id
1 'polypeptide(L)'
;MVLPSFSGKLFAVNGPPGTGKTTILFDLIANIYVDRASYLATLEDPKDGFQNKKSSLHTPNFDYHVNSLKTELQTYGMVVASSNNNAVENISKEISLYSKIDKLYFK
;
A
#
# COMPACT_ATOMS: atom_id res chain seq x y z
N MET A 1 -4.03 6.77 -15.42
CA MET A 1 -2.67 6.20 -15.30
C MET A 1 -2.85 4.71 -15.08
N VAL A 2 -2.46 3.86 -16.03
CA VAL A 2 -2.63 2.40 -15.91
C VAL A 2 -1.38 1.88 -15.19
N LEU A 3 -1.52 1.34 -13.98
CA LEU A 3 -0.41 0.63 -13.35
C LEU A 3 -0.15 -0.66 -14.14
N PRO A 4 1.10 -0.89 -14.62
CA PRO A 4 1.39 -2.04 -15.44
C PRO A 4 1.34 -3.34 -14.62
N SER A 5 0.87 -4.39 -15.26
CA SER A 5 0.92 -5.77 -14.76
C SER A 5 2.34 -6.14 -14.32
N PHE A 6 2.47 -6.56 -13.05
CA PHE A 6 3.74 -6.77 -12.35
C PHE A 6 4.52 -7.97 -12.92
N SER A 7 5.40 -7.71 -13.88
CA SER A 7 6.50 -8.59 -14.28
C SER A 7 7.83 -7.86 -14.05
N GLY A 8 8.40 -7.99 -12.84
CA GLY A 8 9.81 -7.73 -12.50
C GLY A 8 10.50 -6.52 -13.14
N LYS A 9 10.10 -5.29 -12.83
CA LYS A 9 10.87 -4.08 -13.19
C LYS A 9 11.54 -3.49 -11.96
N LEU A 10 12.85 -3.70 -11.83
CA LEU A 10 13.70 -2.95 -10.90
C LEU A 10 13.84 -1.53 -11.44
N PHE A 11 13.43 -0.54 -10.65
CA PHE A 11 13.58 0.87 -10.99
C PHE A 11 14.64 1.50 -10.07
N ALA A 12 15.80 1.82 -10.64
CA ALA A 12 16.86 2.50 -9.91
C ALA A 12 16.63 4.01 -9.94
N VAL A 13 16.61 4.65 -8.77
CA VAL A 13 16.50 6.11 -8.64
C VAL A 13 17.79 6.63 -8.02
N ASN A 14 18.53 7.41 -8.80
CA ASN A 14 19.72 8.11 -8.34
C ASN A 14 19.46 9.61 -8.37
N GLY A 15 19.90 10.33 -7.34
CA GLY A 15 19.83 11.78 -7.31
C GLY A 15 20.62 12.37 -6.14
N PRO A 16 21.30 13.52 -6.30
CA PRO A 16 21.90 14.29 -5.22
C PRO A 16 20.95 14.57 -4.03
N PRO A 17 21.45 14.95 -2.85
CA PRO A 17 20.58 15.43 -1.75
C PRO A 17 19.63 16.55 -2.23
N GLY A 18 18.38 16.52 -1.79
CA GLY A 18 17.37 17.53 -2.16
C GLY A 18 16.65 17.34 -3.51
N THR A 19 16.95 16.28 -4.27
CA THR A 19 16.34 16.03 -5.60
C THR A 19 14.98 15.33 -5.59
N GLY A 20 14.23 15.41 -4.49
CA GLY A 20 12.85 14.90 -4.44
C GLY A 20 12.68 13.37 -4.49
N LYS A 21 13.73 12.57 -4.22
CA LYS A 21 13.64 11.10 -4.16
C LYS A 21 12.51 10.60 -3.23
N THR A 22 12.36 11.26 -2.08
CA THR A 22 11.27 10.95 -1.13
C THR A 22 9.91 11.34 -1.68
N THR A 23 9.82 12.42 -2.46
CA THR A 23 8.57 12.82 -3.14
C THR A 23 8.12 11.73 -4.13
N ILE A 24 9.04 11.20 -4.95
CA ILE A 24 8.74 10.09 -5.86
C ILE A 24 8.25 8.86 -5.08
N LEU A 25 8.89 8.55 -3.96
CA LEU A 25 8.44 7.45 -3.10
C LEU A 25 7.02 7.68 -2.58
N PHE A 26 6.69 8.90 -2.11
CA PHE A 26 5.34 9.22 -1.62
C PHE A 26 4.29 9.19 -2.73
N ASP A 27 4.62 9.64 -3.94
CA ASP A 27 3.71 9.56 -5.09
C ASP A 27 3.37 8.10 -5.43
N LEU A 28 4.35 7.19 -5.38
CA LEU A 28 4.13 5.76 -5.60
C LEU A 28 3.24 5.16 -4.51
N ILE A 29 3.47 5.51 -3.24
CA ILE A 29 2.67 5.03 -2.12
C ILE A 29 1.23 5.57 -2.21
N ALA A 30 1.07 6.85 -2.51
CA ALA A 30 -0.23 7.49 -2.70
C ALA A 30 -1.02 6.81 -3.82
N ASN A 31 -0.37 6.50 -4.94
CA ASN A 31 -1.00 5.80 -6.06
C ASN A 31 -1.53 4.42 -5.64
N ILE A 32 -0.69 3.59 -4.98
CA ILE A 32 -1.12 2.26 -4.50
C ILE A 32 -2.27 2.37 -3.49
N TYR A 33 -2.24 3.40 -2.63
CA TYR A 33 -3.29 3.64 -1.65
C TYR A 33 -4.62 4.06 -2.31
N VAL A 34 -4.57 4.98 -3.27
CA VAL A 34 -5.75 5.48 -4.01
C VAL A 34 -6.34 4.39 -4.89
N ASP A 35 -5.53 3.59 -5.58
CA ASP A 35 -6.03 2.49 -6.41
C ASP A 35 -6.73 1.43 -5.55
N ARG A 36 -6.16 1.09 -4.39
CA ARG A 36 -6.81 0.20 -3.42
C ARG A 36 -8.13 0.78 -2.93
N ALA A 37 -8.15 2.05 -2.54
CA ALA A 37 -9.35 2.72 -2.06
C ALA A 37 -10.44 2.78 -3.14
N SER A 38 -10.03 3.03 -4.39
CA SER A 38 -10.93 3.06 -5.55
C SER A 38 -11.58 1.70 -5.78
N TYR A 39 -10.83 0.61 -5.72
CA TYR A 39 -11.40 -0.75 -5.79
C TYR A 39 -12.34 -1.04 -4.62
N LEU A 40 -11.96 -0.68 -3.39
CA LEU A 40 -12.83 -0.87 -2.23
C LEU A 40 -14.15 -0.08 -2.35
N ALA A 41 -14.10 1.10 -2.96
CA ALA A 41 -15.28 1.94 -3.19
C ALA A 41 -16.25 1.38 -4.23
N THR A 42 -15.85 0.39 -5.04
CA THR A 42 -16.77 -0.28 -5.98
C THR A 42 -17.53 -1.45 -5.36
N LEU A 43 -17.23 -1.82 -4.11
CA LEU A 43 -17.91 -2.93 -3.42
C LEU A 43 -19.27 -2.46 -2.89
N GLU A 44 -20.31 -3.28 -3.07
CA GLU A 44 -21.64 -3.02 -2.50
C GLU A 44 -21.65 -3.31 -0.99
N ASP A 45 -21.09 -4.44 -0.56
CA ASP A 45 -20.84 -4.79 0.84
C ASP A 45 -19.32 -4.96 1.07
N PRO A 46 -18.74 -4.43 2.17
CA PRO A 46 -17.33 -4.68 2.53
C PRO A 46 -16.92 -6.16 2.54
N LYS A 47 -17.85 -7.08 2.81
CA LYS A 47 -17.64 -8.53 2.78
C LYS A 47 -17.34 -9.04 1.37
N ASP A 48 -17.77 -8.33 0.33
CA ASP A 48 -17.49 -8.67 -1.07
C ASP A 48 -15.99 -8.54 -1.40
N GLY A 49 -15.18 -7.91 -0.53
CA GLY A 49 -13.73 -7.89 -0.64
C GLY A 49 -13.06 -9.22 -0.27
N PHE A 50 -13.80 -10.17 0.29
CA PHE A 50 -13.27 -11.46 0.73
C PHE A 50 -13.68 -12.60 -0.22
N GLN A 51 -12.87 -13.65 -0.23
CA GLN A 51 -13.20 -14.90 -0.89
C GLN A 51 -14.22 -15.66 -0.04
N ASN A 52 -15.14 -16.38 -0.69
CA ASN A 52 -16.10 -17.26 -0.02
C ASN A 52 -15.44 -18.46 0.67
N LYS A 53 -14.15 -18.72 0.39
CA LYS A 53 -13.36 -19.79 0.99
C LYS A 53 -12.65 -19.28 2.25
N LYS A 54 -12.95 -19.91 3.39
CA LYS A 54 -12.19 -19.73 4.63
C LYS A 54 -10.85 -20.44 4.49
N SER A 55 -9.77 -19.73 4.78
CA SER A 55 -8.48 -20.34 5.04
C SER A 55 -8.46 -20.76 6.51
N SER A 56 -8.17 -22.03 6.76
CA SER A 56 -8.08 -22.58 8.11
C SER A 56 -6.65 -23.00 8.40
N LEU A 57 -6.13 -22.61 9.56
CA LEU A 57 -4.85 -23.07 10.08
C LEU A 57 -5.11 -23.79 11.40
N HIS A 58 -4.84 -25.10 11.41
CA HIS A 58 -4.91 -25.91 12.62
C HIS A 58 -3.58 -25.83 13.37
N THR A 59 -3.63 -25.54 14.66
CA THR A 59 -2.51 -25.69 15.59
C THR A 59 -2.94 -26.64 16.71
N PRO A 60 -2.01 -27.29 17.43
CA PRO A 60 -2.36 -28.25 18.48
C PRO A 60 -3.32 -27.72 19.56
N ASN A 61 -3.33 -26.40 19.77
CA ASN A 61 -4.14 -25.75 20.80
C ASN A 61 -5.31 -24.94 20.23
N PHE A 62 -5.39 -24.71 18.92
CA PHE A 62 -6.37 -23.79 18.34
C PHE A 62 -6.58 -23.93 16.82
N ASP A 63 -7.82 -23.77 16.39
CA ASP A 63 -8.23 -23.66 14.99
C ASP A 63 -8.45 -22.19 14.58
N TYR A 64 -7.56 -21.67 13.72
CA TYR A 64 -7.69 -20.32 13.17
C TYR A 64 -8.49 -20.37 11.87
N HIS A 65 -9.54 -19.55 11.77
CA HIS A 65 -10.30 -19.36 10.53
C HIS A 65 -10.19 -17.91 10.08
N VAL A 66 -9.65 -17.69 8.88
CA VAL A 66 -9.46 -16.36 8.29
C VAL A 66 -10.10 -16.33 6.91
N ASN A 67 -10.93 -15.32 6.67
CA ASN A 67 -11.42 -15.05 5.32
C ASN A 67 -10.29 -14.39 4.52
N SER A 68 -9.84 -15.05 3.46
CA SER A 68 -8.82 -14.48 2.58
C SER A 68 -9.40 -13.35 1.74
N LEU A 69 -8.62 -12.29 1.52
CA LEU A 69 -9.01 -11.23 0.59
C LEU A 69 -9.12 -11.78 -0.84
N LYS A 70 -10.00 -11.21 -1.67
CA LYS A 70 -10.00 -11.44 -3.12
C LYS A 70 -8.63 -11.11 -3.70
N THR A 71 -8.22 -11.85 -4.74
CA THR A 71 -6.87 -11.75 -5.32
C THR A 71 -6.53 -10.32 -5.76
N GLU A 72 -7.52 -9.59 -6.26
CA GLU A 72 -7.44 -8.18 -6.66
C GLU A 72 -7.03 -7.27 -5.50
N LEU A 73 -7.45 -7.57 -4.27
CA LEU A 73 -7.09 -6.79 -3.08
C LEU A 73 -5.75 -7.19 -2.47
N GLN A 74 -5.19 -8.34 -2.86
CA GLN A 74 -3.90 -8.82 -2.35
C GLN A 74 -2.70 -8.11 -3.00
N THR A 75 -2.90 -7.40 -4.13
CA THR A 75 -1.81 -6.78 -4.91
C THR A 75 -1.38 -5.41 -4.41
N TYR A 76 -2.09 -4.81 -3.45
CA TYR A 76 -1.81 -3.45 -2.95
C TYR A 76 -0.87 -3.41 -1.73
N GLY A 77 -0.30 -4.54 -1.34
CA GLY A 77 0.71 -4.61 -0.28
C GLY A 77 2.02 -3.93 -0.70
N MET A 78 2.65 -3.21 0.23
CA MET A 78 3.93 -2.55 0.02
C MET A 78 4.90 -2.90 1.15
N VAL A 79 6.17 -3.10 0.82
CA VAL A 79 7.25 -3.22 1.79
C VAL A 79 8.26 -2.13 1.51
N VAL A 80 8.46 -1.25 2.50
CA VAL A 80 9.49 -0.22 2.47
C VAL A 80 10.56 -0.60 3.47
N ALA A 81 11.81 -0.67 3.00
CA ALA A 81 12.96 -1.00 3.83
C ALA A 81 14.09 -0.02 3.57
N SER A 82 14.89 0.25 4.60
CA SER A 82 16.10 1.06 4.52
C SER A 82 17.16 0.47 5.43
N SER A 83 18.43 0.60 5.06
CA SER A 83 19.57 0.30 5.94
C SER A 83 19.81 1.40 6.99
N ASN A 84 19.04 2.49 6.96
CA ASN A 84 19.13 3.60 7.90
C ASN A 84 17.80 3.77 8.65
N ASN A 85 17.79 3.45 9.95
CA ASN A 85 16.61 3.56 10.79
C ASN A 85 16.03 4.99 10.82
N ASN A 86 16.88 6.02 10.79
CA ASN A 86 16.42 7.42 10.76
C ASN A 86 15.64 7.72 9.47
N ALA A 87 16.00 7.08 8.34
CA ALA A 87 15.25 7.24 7.09
C ALA A 87 13.88 6.59 7.17
N VAL A 88 13.78 5.41 7.79
CA VAL A 88 12.49 4.73 8.03
C VAL A 88 11.59 5.59 8.92
N GLU A 89 12.14 6.15 10.01
CA GLU A 89 11.40 7.02 10.92
C GLU A 89 10.88 8.28 10.21
N ASN A 90 11.73 8.95 9.43
CA ASN A 90 11.33 10.14 8.68
C ASN A 90 10.22 9.84 7.67
N ILE A 91 10.35 8.76 6.89
CA ILE A 91 9.31 8.32 5.94
C ILE A 91 7.99 8.05 6.66
N SER A 92 8.05 7.34 7.80
CA SER A 92 6.86 6.96 8.57
C SER A 92 6.15 8.16 9.18
N LYS A 93 6.89 9.20 9.58
CA LYS A 93 6.32 10.46 10.08
C LYS A 93 5.74 11.32 8.97
N GLU A 94 6.37 11.34 7.79
CA GLU A 94 5.98 12.23 6.70
C GLU A 94 4.79 11.74 5.87
N ILE A 95 4.63 10.42 5.72
CA ILE A 95 3.62 9.81 4.84
C ILE A 95 2.17 10.19 5.19
N SER A 96 1.88 10.43 6.48
CA SER A 96 0.53 10.70 6.99
C SER A 96 0.32 12.18 7.32
N LEU A 97 1.27 13.06 7.00
CA LEU A 97 1.15 14.48 7.31
C LEU A 97 0.04 15.12 6.48
N TYR A 98 -0.94 15.70 7.18
CA TYR A 98 -2.01 16.48 6.55
C TYR A 98 -1.46 17.65 5.72
N SER A 99 -0.35 18.26 6.14
CA SER A 99 0.31 19.36 5.40
C SER A 99 0.87 18.96 4.03
N LYS A 100 0.96 17.66 3.72
CA LYS A 100 1.39 17.15 2.41
C LYS A 100 0.22 16.98 1.44
N ILE A 101 -1.02 17.12 1.90
CA ILE A 101 -2.20 17.12 1.05
C ILE A 101 -2.36 18.52 0.46
N ASP A 102 -2.63 18.61 -0.84
CA ASP A 102 -2.87 19.87 -1.51
C ASP A 102 -4.08 20.59 -0.89
N LYS A 103 -3.96 21.90 -0.67
CA LYS A 103 -5.02 22.74 -0.09
C LYS A 103 -6.32 22.69 -0.88
N LEU A 104 -6.25 22.36 -2.18
CA LEU A 104 -7.42 22.12 -3.01
C LEU A 104 -8.37 21.05 -2.44
N TYR A 105 -7.87 20.13 -1.62
CA TYR A 105 -8.66 19.06 -1.00
C TYR A 105 -9.06 19.36 0.45
N PHE A 106 -8.70 20.53 0.99
CA PHE A 106 -9.18 20.98 2.29
C PHE A 106 -10.58 21.60 2.09
N LYS A 107 -11.60 20.88 2.55
CA LYS A 107 -12.98 21.38 2.61
C LYS A 107 -13.19 22.26 3.83
#